data_AF-A0A960NPS7-F1
#
_entry.id   AF-A0A960NPS7-F1
#
_cell.length_a   1.000
_cell.length_b   1.000
_cell.length_c   1.000
_cell.angle_alpha   90.00
_cell.angle_beta   90.00
_cell.angle_gamma   90.00
#
_symmetry.space_group_name_H-M   'P 1'
#
loop_
_entity.id
_entity.type
_entity.pdbx_description
1 polymer ?
#
loop_
_entity_poly.entity_id
_entity_poly.type
_entity_poly.pdbx_seq_one_letter_code
_entity_poly.pdbx_strand_id
1 'polypeptide(L)'
;MSDKQVDALSHAFQQSLGMMPILVTPDSAAILRNAGNPRDWSASSFSPEVDDDEAMVTPGEDFLTWLWFVSEARGGTMVLDQLGTVAIMIDGPLTFFNESGGAQEAVVRKGEPRLSAEAKTALMSGKKLRRAKLTLALDEERTWSTTIDSTFAFRGLKLPEGEKLDAVSKFQERQIYLDQFCGAFLDLYEIFCLERNNPTAWSATVQDLREWVRSRKTRN
;
A
#
# COMPACT_ATOMS: atom_id res chain seq x y z
N MET A 1 -12.96 2.98 8.68
CA MET A 1 -14.00 3.90 9.21
C MET A 1 -14.53 4.74 8.06
N SER A 2 -15.77 5.23 8.13
CA SER A 2 -16.26 6.24 7.17
C SER A 2 -15.77 7.63 7.55
N ASP A 3 -15.77 8.57 6.60
CA ASP A 3 -15.33 9.97 6.85
C ASP A 3 -16.10 10.58 8.03
N LYS A 4 -17.41 10.34 8.09
CA LYS A 4 -18.26 10.76 9.23
C LYS A 4 -17.78 10.22 10.58
N GLN A 5 -17.27 8.99 10.62
CA GLN A 5 -16.73 8.40 11.85
C GLN A 5 -15.38 9.01 12.22
N VAL A 6 -14.55 9.34 11.23
CA VAL A 6 -13.27 10.04 11.42
C VAL A 6 -13.52 11.45 11.96
N ASP A 7 -14.48 12.18 11.40
CA ASP A 7 -14.86 13.52 11.87
C ASP A 7 -15.37 13.48 13.31
N ALA A 8 -16.26 12.54 13.61
CA ALA A 8 -16.80 12.36 14.96
C ALA A 8 -15.69 12.02 15.99
N LEU A 9 -14.77 11.13 15.62
CA LEU A 9 -13.62 10.80 16.46
C LEU A 9 -12.70 12.01 16.66
N SER A 10 -12.40 12.73 15.59
CA SER A 10 -11.51 13.90 15.63
C SER A 10 -12.06 15.00 16.53
N HIS A 11 -13.38 15.26 16.42
CA HIS A 11 -14.07 16.19 17.29
C HIS A 11 -14.02 15.75 18.76
N ALA A 12 -14.33 14.48 19.06
CA ALA A 12 -14.28 13.95 20.43
C ALA A 12 -12.84 14.00 21.01
N PHE A 13 -11.84 13.70 20.19
CA PHE A 13 -10.44 13.76 20.55
C PHE A 13 -10.01 15.19 20.88
N GLN A 14 -10.39 16.17 20.06
CA GLN A 14 -10.14 17.58 20.32
C GLN A 14 -10.79 18.06 21.61
N GLN A 15 -12.05 17.69 21.86
CA GLN A 15 -12.74 18.06 23.09
C GLN A 15 -12.06 17.46 24.34
N SER A 16 -11.52 16.26 24.22
CA SER A 16 -10.94 15.54 25.36
C SER A 16 -9.49 15.94 25.65
N LEU A 17 -8.69 16.17 24.60
CA LEU A 17 -7.23 16.34 24.69
C LEU A 17 -6.76 17.74 24.26
N GLY A 18 -7.67 18.60 23.79
CA GLY A 18 -7.35 19.97 23.38
C GLY A 18 -6.53 20.08 22.08
N MET A 19 -6.34 18.97 21.36
CA MET A 19 -5.55 18.92 20.12
C MET A 19 -6.26 18.08 19.06
N MET A 20 -6.03 18.39 17.78
CA MET A 20 -6.56 17.58 16.68
C MET A 20 -5.65 16.38 16.41
N PRO A 21 -6.21 15.19 16.15
CA PRO A 21 -5.39 14.07 15.69
C PRO A 21 -4.90 14.34 14.26
N ILE A 22 -3.67 13.88 13.96
CA ILE A 22 -3.13 13.88 12.60
C ILE A 22 -3.52 12.56 11.95
N LEU A 23 -4.27 12.62 10.85
CA LEU A 23 -4.60 11.44 10.06
C LEU A 23 -3.36 10.98 9.30
N VAL A 24 -3.01 9.70 9.43
CA VAL A 24 -1.89 9.10 8.70
C VAL A 24 -2.32 8.77 7.28
N THR A 25 -2.08 9.71 6.38
CA THR A 25 -2.17 9.61 4.92
C THR A 25 -0.78 9.34 4.31
N PRO A 26 -0.64 9.01 3.02
CA PRO A 26 0.68 8.91 2.39
C PRO A 26 1.57 10.15 2.62
N ASP A 27 1.07 11.35 2.33
CA ASP A 27 1.80 12.61 2.54
C ASP A 27 2.28 12.80 3.99
N SER A 28 1.38 12.61 4.96
CA SER A 28 1.71 12.80 6.36
C SER A 28 2.58 11.68 6.91
N ALA A 29 2.43 10.44 6.43
CA ALA A 29 3.30 9.33 6.79
C ALA A 29 4.75 9.57 6.36
N ALA A 30 4.97 10.09 5.15
CA ALA A 30 6.30 10.43 4.66
C ALA A 30 6.97 11.49 5.54
N ILE A 31 6.22 12.53 5.92
CA ILE A 31 6.69 13.58 6.84
C ILE A 31 6.97 13.01 8.24
N LEU A 32 6.06 12.21 8.80
CA LEU A 32 6.21 11.60 10.11
C LEU A 32 7.43 10.66 10.19
N ARG A 33 7.77 10.00 9.09
CA ARG A 33 8.96 9.14 8.96
C ARG A 33 10.22 9.88 8.51
N ASN A 34 10.16 11.20 8.35
CA ASN A 34 11.27 12.01 7.82
C ASN A 34 11.80 11.47 6.47
N ALA A 35 10.91 10.90 5.65
CA ALA A 35 11.21 10.25 4.38
C ALA A 35 10.97 11.18 3.18
N GLY A 36 11.12 12.49 3.37
CA GLY A 36 10.88 13.52 2.34
C GLY A 36 9.42 13.94 2.19
N ASN A 37 9.15 14.77 1.18
CA ASN A 37 7.84 15.36 0.91
C ASN A 37 7.32 14.89 -0.46
N PRO A 38 6.26 14.06 -0.50
CA PRO A 38 5.73 13.53 -1.76
C PRO A 38 5.26 14.58 -2.78
N ARG A 39 5.03 15.83 -2.34
CA ARG A 39 4.66 16.95 -3.22
C ARG A 39 5.81 17.41 -4.12
N ASP A 40 7.04 17.04 -3.78
CA ASP A 40 8.23 17.39 -4.56
C ASP A 40 8.53 16.35 -5.66
N TRP A 41 7.74 15.27 -5.73
CA TRP A 41 7.92 14.22 -6.72
C TRP A 41 7.45 14.64 -8.12
N SER A 42 8.24 14.30 -9.14
CA SER A 42 7.81 14.37 -10.54
C SER A 42 6.84 13.23 -10.87
N ALA A 43 5.91 13.42 -11.80
CA ALA A 43 5.05 12.33 -12.26
C ALA A 43 5.86 11.13 -12.80
N SER A 44 5.30 9.93 -12.66
CA SER A 44 5.86 8.70 -13.23
C SER A 44 4.72 7.76 -13.63
N SER A 45 4.71 7.41 -14.90
CA SER A 45 3.90 6.37 -15.50
C SER A 45 4.59 5.02 -15.32
N PHE A 46 3.86 4.07 -14.74
CA PHE A 46 4.29 2.67 -14.65
C PHE A 46 3.84 1.84 -15.86
N SER A 47 3.10 2.46 -16.79
CA SER A 47 2.80 1.84 -18.06
C SER A 47 3.96 2.03 -19.04
N PRO A 48 4.28 1.01 -19.84
CA PRO A 48 5.17 1.17 -21.00
C PRO A 48 4.52 1.90 -22.20
N GLU A 49 3.21 2.16 -22.17
CA GLU A 49 2.43 2.75 -23.28
C GLU A 49 1.96 4.18 -23.01
N VAL A 50 2.18 4.69 -21.80
CA VAL A 50 1.74 6.03 -21.38
C VAL A 50 2.95 6.82 -20.91
N ASP A 51 3.12 8.02 -21.44
CA ASP A 51 4.23 8.91 -21.08
C ASP A 51 4.05 9.52 -19.67
N ASP A 52 5.15 9.99 -19.08
CA ASP A 52 5.15 10.49 -17.70
C ASP A 52 4.36 11.81 -17.53
N ASP A 53 4.18 12.59 -18.59
CA ASP A 53 3.40 13.83 -18.61
C ASP A 53 1.88 13.59 -18.55
N GLU A 54 1.43 12.39 -18.93
CA GLU A 54 0.04 11.96 -18.77
C GLU A 54 -0.24 11.33 -17.39
N ALA A 55 0.81 11.07 -16.60
CA ALA A 55 0.69 10.49 -15.26
C ALA A 55 0.49 11.56 -14.18
N MET A 56 -0.19 11.16 -13.11
CA MET A 56 -0.33 11.99 -11.91
C MET A 56 0.58 11.51 -10.79
N VAL A 57 0.96 12.46 -9.93
CA VAL A 57 1.66 12.18 -8.68
C VAL A 57 0.63 11.78 -7.64
N THR A 58 0.58 10.47 -7.35
CA THR A 58 -0.44 9.86 -6.49
C THR A 58 0.27 8.95 -5.50
N PRO A 59 0.78 9.48 -4.37
CA PRO A 59 1.72 8.74 -3.51
C PRO A 59 1.19 7.40 -2.99
N GLY A 60 -0.12 7.33 -2.70
CA GLY A 60 -0.77 6.11 -2.24
C GLY A 60 -0.84 5.05 -3.33
N GLU A 61 -1.31 5.41 -4.52
CA GLU A 61 -1.39 4.52 -5.68
C GLU A 61 -0.01 4.12 -6.19
N ASP A 62 0.97 5.04 -6.14
CA ASP A 62 2.37 4.79 -6.49
C ASP A 62 2.92 3.70 -5.57
N PHE A 63 2.74 3.87 -4.26
CA PHE A 63 3.19 2.92 -3.26
C PHE A 63 2.52 1.55 -3.40
N LEU A 64 1.19 1.48 -3.54
CA LEU A 64 0.51 0.19 -3.66
C LEU A 64 0.90 -0.55 -4.93
N THR A 65 1.11 0.16 -6.05
CA THR A 65 1.58 -0.45 -7.30
C THR A 65 3.02 -0.94 -7.17
N TRP A 66 3.90 -0.14 -6.54
CA TRP A 66 5.26 -0.54 -6.23
C TRP A 66 5.30 -1.76 -5.29
N LEU A 67 4.44 -1.81 -4.27
CA LEU A 67 4.38 -2.92 -3.32
C LEU A 67 3.95 -4.22 -4.01
N TRP A 68 3.04 -4.13 -4.97
CA TRP A 68 2.66 -5.27 -5.80
C TRP A 68 3.82 -5.73 -6.69
N PHE A 69 4.52 -4.80 -7.33
CA PHE A 69 5.72 -5.10 -8.11
C PHE A 69 6.80 -5.77 -7.26
N VAL A 70 7.10 -5.25 -6.07
CA VAL A 70 8.05 -5.85 -5.12
C VAL A 70 7.61 -7.29 -4.76
N SER A 71 6.31 -7.49 -4.52
CA SER A 71 5.74 -8.80 -4.16
C SER A 71 5.94 -9.88 -5.23
N GLU A 72 6.03 -9.50 -6.50
CA GLU A 72 6.13 -10.44 -7.62
C GLU A 72 7.52 -10.49 -8.28
N ALA A 73 8.19 -9.35 -8.40
CA ALA A 73 9.41 -9.19 -9.18
C ALA A 73 10.69 -9.11 -8.33
N ARG A 74 10.58 -8.76 -7.04
CA ARG A 74 11.73 -8.58 -6.13
C ARG A 74 11.77 -9.62 -5.01
N GLY A 75 11.25 -10.82 -5.28
CA GLY A 75 11.25 -11.95 -4.32
C GLY A 75 10.17 -11.88 -3.24
N GLY A 76 9.42 -10.79 -3.17
CA GLY A 76 8.27 -10.64 -2.28
C GLY A 76 8.59 -10.62 -0.79
N THR A 77 9.84 -10.34 -0.43
CA THR A 77 10.28 -10.17 0.95
C THR A 77 11.07 -8.88 1.11
N MET A 78 10.92 -8.23 2.25
CA MET A 78 11.64 -7.01 2.61
C MET A 78 12.24 -7.17 4.00
N VAL A 79 13.43 -6.60 4.23
CA VAL A 79 14.03 -6.56 5.57
C VAL A 79 13.64 -5.26 6.23
N LEU A 80 13.02 -5.35 7.40
CA LEU A 80 12.61 -4.24 8.24
C LEU A 80 13.45 -4.24 9.52
N ASP A 81 13.92 -3.08 9.95
CA ASP A 81 14.90 -2.95 11.03
C ASP A 81 14.45 -3.62 12.34
N GLN A 82 13.18 -3.46 12.73
CA GLN A 82 12.67 -3.94 14.01
C GLN A 82 12.03 -5.34 13.93
N LEU A 83 11.56 -5.75 12.75
CA LEU A 83 10.74 -6.95 12.58
C LEU A 83 11.46 -8.06 11.78
N GLY A 84 12.62 -7.76 11.21
CA GLY A 84 13.36 -8.69 10.37
C GLY A 84 12.71 -8.83 8.98
N THR A 85 12.76 -10.03 8.41
CA THR A 85 12.24 -10.26 7.06
C THR A 85 10.72 -10.39 7.09
N VAL A 86 10.02 -9.55 6.34
CA VAL A 86 8.57 -9.65 6.11
C VAL A 86 8.30 -10.09 4.68
N ALA A 87 7.46 -11.11 4.52
CA ALA A 87 6.88 -11.50 3.24
C ALA A 87 5.65 -10.65 2.94
N ILE A 88 5.53 -10.21 1.69
CA ILE A 88 4.47 -9.34 1.20
C ILE A 88 3.68 -10.08 0.14
N MET A 89 2.36 -10.03 0.25
CA MET A 89 1.46 -10.51 -0.80
C MET A 89 0.35 -9.52 -1.05
N ILE A 90 0.17 -9.18 -2.32
CA ILE A 90 -0.99 -8.44 -2.82
C ILE A 90 -1.95 -9.44 -3.44
N ASP A 91 -3.25 -9.29 -3.17
CA ASP A 91 -4.29 -10.14 -3.75
C ASP A 91 -5.58 -9.35 -4.00
N GLY A 92 -6.50 -9.97 -4.73
CA GLY A 92 -7.77 -9.34 -5.08
C GLY A 92 -8.81 -9.30 -3.95
N PRO A 93 -9.88 -8.52 -4.14
CA PRO A 93 -10.18 -7.70 -5.31
C PRO A 93 -9.17 -6.56 -5.54
N LEU A 94 -8.81 -6.31 -6.80
CA LEU A 94 -7.94 -5.21 -7.20
C LEU A 94 -8.79 -4.07 -7.76
N THR A 95 -8.59 -2.86 -7.27
CA THR A 95 -9.18 -1.64 -7.82
C THR A 95 -8.07 -0.78 -8.39
N PHE A 96 -8.22 -0.37 -9.64
CA PHE A 96 -7.32 0.50 -10.36
C PHE A 96 -7.97 1.85 -10.62
N PHE A 97 -7.15 2.89 -10.66
CA PHE A 97 -7.63 4.25 -10.87
C PHE A 97 -6.63 5.05 -11.71
N ASN A 98 -7.17 5.93 -12.55
CA ASN A 98 -6.44 7.01 -13.20
C ASN A 98 -7.39 8.21 -13.33
N GLU A 99 -6.90 9.40 -12.98
CA GLU A 99 -7.63 10.66 -13.12
C GLU A 99 -7.39 11.32 -14.49
N SER A 100 -6.29 11.01 -15.20
CA SER A 100 -6.05 11.55 -16.55
C SER A 100 -7.04 10.95 -17.56
N GLY A 101 -7.67 11.81 -18.35
CA GLY A 101 -8.63 11.41 -19.40
C GLY A 101 -10.07 11.12 -18.95
N GLY A 102 -10.44 11.45 -17.71
CA GLY A 102 -11.80 11.30 -17.18
C GLY A 102 -11.94 10.10 -16.25
N ALA A 103 -11.48 10.24 -15.00
CA ALA A 103 -11.64 9.34 -13.84
C ALA A 103 -12.19 7.94 -14.18
N GLN A 104 -11.31 7.03 -14.59
CA GLN A 104 -11.70 5.66 -14.93
C GLN A 104 -11.31 4.68 -13.81
N GLU A 105 -12.29 4.19 -13.06
CA GLU A 105 -12.11 3.11 -12.10
C GLU A 105 -12.28 1.74 -12.81
N ALA A 106 -11.36 0.82 -12.57
CA ALA A 106 -11.47 -0.57 -13.01
C ALA A 106 -11.37 -1.51 -11.80
N VAL A 107 -12.25 -2.50 -11.72
CA VAL A 107 -12.30 -3.42 -10.56
C VAL A 107 -12.25 -4.88 -11.02
N VAL A 108 -11.28 -5.63 -10.51
CA VAL A 108 -11.05 -7.04 -10.84
C VAL A 108 -11.31 -7.90 -9.61
N ARG A 109 -12.34 -8.75 -9.65
CA ARG A 109 -12.86 -9.50 -8.48
C ARG A 109 -12.85 -11.03 -8.61
N LYS A 110 -12.82 -11.58 -9.83
CA LYS A 110 -13.04 -13.02 -10.09
C LYS A 110 -11.76 -13.69 -10.62
N GLY A 111 -11.58 -14.98 -10.33
CA GLY A 111 -10.41 -15.76 -10.75
C GLY A 111 -9.21 -15.56 -9.82
N GLU A 112 -8.00 -15.58 -10.39
CA GLU A 112 -6.76 -15.10 -9.76
C GLU A 112 -6.53 -13.67 -10.28
N PRO A 113 -7.00 -12.61 -9.58
CA PRO A 113 -7.04 -11.25 -10.12
C PRO A 113 -5.66 -10.72 -10.48
N ARG A 114 -4.61 -11.24 -9.83
CA ARG A 114 -3.22 -10.95 -10.16
C ARG A 114 -2.81 -11.38 -11.58
N LEU A 115 -3.33 -12.50 -12.07
CA LEU A 115 -2.99 -13.07 -13.38
C LEU A 115 -4.05 -12.78 -14.45
N SER A 116 -4.97 -11.87 -14.17
CA SER A 116 -6.07 -11.54 -15.07
C SER A 116 -5.61 -10.60 -16.19
N ALA A 117 -6.15 -10.82 -17.39
CA ALA A 117 -5.93 -9.95 -18.54
C ALA A 117 -6.40 -8.52 -18.27
N GLU A 118 -7.50 -8.35 -17.52
CA GLU A 118 -8.03 -7.05 -17.13
C GLU A 118 -7.08 -6.27 -16.22
N ALA A 119 -6.40 -6.93 -15.30
CA ALA A 119 -5.40 -6.29 -14.44
C ALA A 119 -4.17 -5.83 -15.25
N LYS A 120 -3.73 -6.65 -16.22
CA LYS A 120 -2.68 -6.24 -17.17
C LYS A 120 -3.12 -5.03 -17.99
N THR A 121 -4.30 -5.09 -18.60
CA THR A 121 -4.83 -3.99 -19.43
C THR A 121 -4.96 -2.69 -18.63
N ALA A 122 -5.41 -2.75 -17.38
CA ALA A 122 -5.48 -1.56 -16.52
C ALA A 122 -4.10 -0.91 -16.30
N LEU A 123 -3.08 -1.72 -15.99
CA LEU A 123 -1.71 -1.23 -15.82
C LEU A 123 -1.12 -0.69 -17.14
N MET A 124 -1.35 -1.40 -18.26
CA MET A 124 -0.92 -0.96 -19.60
C MET A 124 -1.60 0.37 -20.00
N SER A 125 -2.84 0.63 -19.57
CA SER A 125 -3.50 1.92 -19.80
C SER A 125 -3.10 3.03 -18.80
N GLY A 126 -2.01 2.86 -18.04
CA GLY A 126 -1.51 3.85 -17.09
C GLY A 126 -2.25 3.91 -15.74
N LYS A 127 -3.24 3.02 -15.48
CA LYS A 127 -3.93 3.00 -14.19
C LYS A 127 -3.03 2.40 -13.11
N LYS A 128 -3.09 2.98 -11.93
CA LYS A 128 -2.33 2.52 -10.76
C LYS A 128 -3.25 1.82 -9.76
N LEU A 129 -2.67 0.95 -8.93
CA LEU A 129 -3.41 0.18 -7.94
C LEU A 129 -3.89 1.11 -6.81
N ARG A 130 -5.20 1.24 -6.65
CA ARG A 130 -5.85 2.07 -5.63
C ARG A 130 -6.30 1.28 -4.42
N ARG A 131 -6.67 0.02 -4.60
CA ARG A 131 -7.13 -0.85 -3.49
C ARG A 131 -6.78 -2.30 -3.77
N ALA A 132 -6.36 -3.00 -2.73
CA ALA A 132 -6.09 -4.44 -2.78
C ALA A 132 -6.22 -5.09 -1.40
N LYS A 133 -6.19 -6.42 -1.37
CA LYS A 133 -5.90 -7.18 -0.16
C LYS A 133 -4.38 -7.24 0.02
N LEU A 134 -3.89 -6.78 1.17
CA LEU A 134 -2.51 -6.89 1.60
C LEU A 134 -2.39 -7.99 2.65
N THR A 135 -1.39 -8.85 2.50
CA THR A 135 -0.95 -9.79 3.53
C THR A 135 0.51 -9.52 3.84
N LEU A 136 0.84 -9.39 5.12
CA LEU A 136 2.20 -9.29 5.63
C LEU A 136 2.43 -10.51 6.52
N ALA A 137 3.53 -11.24 6.31
CA ALA A 137 3.87 -12.40 7.12
C ALA A 137 5.34 -12.32 7.56
N LEU A 138 5.59 -12.34 8.86
CA LEU A 138 6.95 -12.49 9.40
C LEU A 138 7.35 -13.95 9.44
N ASP A 139 6.40 -14.82 9.76
CA ASP A 139 6.49 -16.28 9.72
C ASP A 139 5.07 -16.89 9.60
N GLU A 140 4.97 -18.21 9.74
CA GLU A 140 3.71 -18.95 9.61
C GLU A 140 2.66 -18.57 10.67
N GLU A 141 3.09 -18.18 11.87
CA GLU A 141 2.21 -17.83 12.98
C GLU A 141 1.87 -16.33 12.99
N ARG A 142 2.81 -15.49 12.57
CA ARG A 142 2.70 -14.03 12.54
C ARG A 142 2.36 -13.54 11.14
N THR A 143 1.09 -13.71 10.80
CA THR A 143 0.50 -13.24 9.53
C THR A 143 -0.65 -12.27 9.76
N TRP A 144 -0.57 -11.10 9.12
CA TRP A 144 -1.62 -10.08 9.08
C TRP A 144 -2.25 -10.04 7.70
N SER A 145 -3.56 -9.83 7.62
CA SER A 145 -4.22 -9.58 6.35
C SER A 145 -5.30 -8.51 6.45
N THR A 146 -5.40 -7.66 5.43
CA THR A 146 -6.34 -6.54 5.43
C THR A 146 -6.64 -6.10 4.00
N THR A 147 -7.75 -5.38 3.80
CA THR A 147 -7.94 -4.60 2.57
C THR A 147 -7.40 -3.19 2.81
N ILE A 148 -6.47 -2.74 1.96
CA ILE A 148 -5.83 -1.43 2.01
C ILE A 148 -6.32 -0.58 0.84
N ASP A 149 -6.60 0.70 1.11
CA ASP A 149 -6.81 1.75 0.11
C ASP A 149 -5.58 2.66 0.03
N SER A 150 -5.33 3.25 -1.14
CA SER A 150 -4.30 4.26 -1.41
C SER A 150 -4.25 5.40 -0.38
N THR A 151 -5.39 5.73 0.23
CA THR A 151 -5.48 6.76 1.29
C THR A 151 -5.00 6.28 2.67
N PHE A 152 -4.42 5.09 2.75
CA PHE A 152 -4.06 4.38 3.97
C PHE A 152 -5.26 4.00 4.86
N ALA A 153 -6.43 3.85 4.25
CA ALA A 153 -7.60 3.30 4.92
C ALA A 153 -7.57 1.77 4.93
N PHE A 154 -7.52 1.19 6.13
CA PHE A 154 -7.55 -0.26 6.34
C PHE A 154 -8.97 -0.77 6.62
N ARG A 155 -9.32 -1.94 6.08
CA ARG A 155 -10.62 -2.60 6.29
C ARG A 155 -10.44 -4.07 6.58
N GLY A 156 -11.06 -4.54 7.67
CA GLY A 156 -11.06 -5.95 8.04
C GLY A 156 -9.67 -6.50 8.36
N LEU A 157 -8.84 -5.72 9.07
CA LEU A 157 -7.54 -6.19 9.53
C LEU A 157 -7.73 -7.43 10.42
N LYS A 158 -7.19 -8.56 9.95
CA LYS A 158 -7.02 -9.79 10.71
C LYS A 158 -5.62 -9.78 11.29
N LEU A 159 -5.56 -9.99 12.60
CA LEU A 159 -4.33 -10.16 13.35
C LEU A 159 -3.92 -11.64 13.34
N PRO A 160 -2.65 -11.96 13.65
CA PRO A 160 -2.20 -13.31 13.96
C PRO A 160 -3.13 -14.02 14.95
N GLU A 161 -3.17 -15.36 14.86
CA GLU A 161 -3.87 -16.15 15.87
C GLU A 161 -3.15 -16.01 17.21
N GLY A 162 -3.88 -15.55 18.21
CA GLY A 162 -3.35 -15.38 19.56
C GLY A 162 -3.47 -16.64 20.40
N GLU A 163 -2.69 -16.71 21.47
CA GLU A 163 -2.77 -17.82 22.42
C GLU A 163 -4.10 -17.83 23.21
N LYS A 164 -4.43 -18.98 23.81
CA LYS A 164 -5.58 -19.08 24.73
C LYS A 164 -5.26 -18.42 26.07
N LEU A 165 -5.33 -17.10 26.08
CA LEU A 165 -5.00 -16.26 27.23
C LEU A 165 -6.25 -15.79 28.00
N ASP A 166 -6.04 -15.25 29.21
CA ASP A 166 -7.06 -14.48 29.93
C ASP A 166 -7.39 -13.16 29.20
N ALA A 167 -8.41 -12.44 29.67
CA ALA A 167 -8.90 -11.25 28.98
C ALA A 167 -7.86 -10.11 28.86
N VAL A 168 -7.02 -9.91 29.88
CA VAL A 168 -6.02 -8.83 29.90
C VAL A 168 -4.88 -9.16 28.95
N SER A 169 -4.36 -10.38 29.03
CA SER A 169 -3.28 -10.87 28.18
C SER A 169 -3.68 -10.86 26.69
N LYS A 170 -4.93 -11.25 26.36
CA LYS A 170 -5.46 -11.11 24.98
C LYS A 170 -5.49 -9.68 24.48
N PHE A 171 -5.82 -8.72 25.34
CA PHE A 171 -5.84 -7.31 24.95
C PHE A 171 -4.43 -6.81 24.66
N GLN A 172 -3.47 -7.12 25.52
CA GLN A 172 -2.07 -6.74 25.36
C GLN A 172 -1.46 -7.34 24.09
N GLU A 173 -1.69 -8.63 23.84
CA GLU A 173 -1.23 -9.30 22.62
C GLU A 173 -1.78 -8.63 21.35
N ARG A 174 -3.08 -8.30 21.33
CA ARG A 174 -3.68 -7.56 20.21
C ARG A 174 -3.04 -6.19 20.01
N GLN A 175 -2.69 -5.49 21.09
CA GLN A 175 -1.99 -4.21 21.01
C GLN A 175 -0.60 -4.40 20.37
N ILE A 176 0.14 -5.43 20.77
CA ILE A 176 1.44 -5.77 20.19
C ILE A 176 1.30 -6.07 18.69
N TYR A 177 0.35 -6.91 18.29
CA TYR A 177 0.14 -7.23 16.87
C TYR A 177 -0.31 -6.01 16.04
N LEU A 178 -1.07 -5.09 16.62
CA LEU A 178 -1.43 -3.84 15.95
C LEU A 178 -0.21 -2.93 15.76
N ASP A 179 0.62 -2.79 16.81
CA ASP A 179 1.84 -1.98 16.76
C ASP A 179 2.83 -2.52 15.72
N GLN A 180 3.07 -3.84 15.73
CA GLN A 180 3.90 -4.52 14.73
C GLN A 180 3.39 -4.31 13.31
N PHE A 181 2.08 -4.44 13.08
CA PHE A 181 1.50 -4.20 11.76
C PHE A 181 1.69 -2.75 11.29
N CYS A 182 1.38 -1.79 12.16
CA CYS A 182 1.54 -0.36 11.86
C CYS A 182 2.99 0.01 11.59
N GLY A 183 3.92 -0.50 12.41
CA GLY A 183 5.36 -0.37 12.21
C GLY A 183 5.78 -0.93 10.86
N ALA A 184 5.46 -2.21 10.59
CA ALA A 184 5.81 -2.87 9.34
C ALA A 184 5.32 -2.12 8.11
N PHE A 185 4.06 -1.70 8.11
CA PHE A 185 3.46 -0.99 6.99
C PHE A 185 4.15 0.36 6.73
N LEU A 186 4.42 1.12 7.79
CA LEU A 186 5.07 2.41 7.67
C LEU A 186 6.55 2.30 7.32
N ASP A 187 7.25 1.27 7.78
CA ASP A 187 8.64 0.99 7.39
C ASP A 187 8.72 0.63 5.90
N LEU A 188 7.76 -0.16 5.38
CA LEU A 188 7.64 -0.44 3.94
C LEU A 188 7.41 0.84 3.14
N TYR A 189 6.55 1.75 3.65
CA TYR A 189 6.31 3.03 3.00
C TYR A 189 7.54 3.95 3.03
N GLU A 190 8.27 3.96 4.14
CA GLU A 190 9.52 4.69 4.28
C GLU A 190 10.57 4.21 3.27
N ILE A 191 10.76 2.89 3.12
CA ILE A 191 11.67 2.32 2.12
C ILE A 191 11.27 2.75 0.71
N PHE A 192 9.98 2.69 0.39
CA PHE A 192 9.46 3.20 -0.88
C PHE A 192 9.78 4.68 -1.08
N CYS A 193 9.52 5.53 -0.08
CA CYS A 193 9.81 6.97 -0.15
C CYS A 193 11.30 7.24 -0.36
N LEU A 194 12.19 6.52 0.33
CA LEU A 194 13.64 6.65 0.16
C LEU A 194 14.09 6.28 -1.25
N GLU A 195 13.57 5.18 -1.80
CA GLU A 195 13.81 4.78 -3.19
C GLU A 195 13.27 5.82 -4.18
N ARG A 196 12.06 6.32 -3.93
CA ARG A 196 11.36 7.33 -4.73
C ARG A 196 12.06 8.68 -4.77
N ASN A 197 12.70 9.07 -3.67
CA ASN A 197 13.46 10.31 -3.52
C ASN A 197 14.86 10.24 -4.15
N ASN A 198 15.33 9.06 -4.54
CA ASN A 198 16.59 8.89 -5.23
C ASN A 198 16.33 8.83 -6.75
N PRO A 199 16.62 9.90 -7.53
CA PRO A 199 16.21 9.95 -8.94
C PRO A 199 16.83 8.84 -9.79
N THR A 200 18.07 8.45 -9.49
CA THR A 200 18.75 7.38 -10.22
C THR A 200 18.14 6.02 -9.91
N ALA A 201 17.91 5.72 -8.62
CA ALA A 201 17.26 4.48 -8.22
C ALA A 201 15.82 4.41 -8.73
N TRP A 202 15.06 5.50 -8.58
CA TRP A 202 13.68 5.59 -9.03
C TRP A 202 13.54 5.39 -10.54
N SER A 203 14.43 6.00 -11.34
CA SER A 203 14.42 5.82 -12.79
C SER A 203 14.62 4.35 -13.18
N ALA A 204 15.57 3.65 -12.55
CA ALA A 204 15.77 2.22 -12.77
C ALA A 204 14.53 1.40 -12.36
N THR A 205 13.95 1.70 -11.20
CA THR A 205 12.75 1.05 -10.69
C THR A 205 11.54 1.23 -11.58
N VAL A 206 11.34 2.41 -12.16
CA VAL A 206 10.27 2.67 -13.12
C VAL A 206 10.47 1.84 -14.39
N GLN A 207 11.70 1.67 -14.87
CA GLN A 207 11.97 0.79 -16.02
C GLN A 207 11.64 -0.67 -15.71
N ASP A 208 12.06 -1.17 -14.55
CA ASP A 208 11.74 -2.53 -14.12
C ASP A 208 10.23 -2.73 -13.92
N LEU A 209 9.53 -1.73 -13.37
CA LEU A 209 8.07 -1.71 -13.24
C LEU A 209 7.39 -1.82 -14.61
N ARG A 210 7.80 -1.01 -15.59
CA ARG A 210 7.26 -1.03 -16.94
C ARG A 210 7.49 -2.38 -17.62
N GLU A 211 8.66 -2.98 -17.43
CA GLU A 211 8.96 -4.30 -17.98
C GLU A 211 8.15 -5.41 -17.27
N TRP A 212 7.97 -5.32 -15.96
CA TRP A 212 7.08 -6.20 -15.21
C TRP A 212 5.63 -6.09 -15.71
N VAL A 213 5.11 -4.87 -15.92
CA VAL A 213 3.78 -4.64 -16.51
C VAL A 213 3.68 -5.27 -17.91
N ARG A 214 4.68 -5.08 -18.77
CA ARG A 214 4.72 -5.65 -20.13
C ARG A 214 4.73 -7.18 -20.11
N SER A 215 5.54 -7.77 -19.24
CA SER A 215 5.79 -9.21 -19.17
C SER A 215 4.75 -9.99 -18.34
N ARG A 216 3.78 -9.32 -17.71
CA ARG A 216 2.70 -9.98 -16.95
C ARG A 216 2.06 -11.10 -17.78
N LYS A 217 2.10 -12.32 -17.24
CA LYS A 217 1.40 -13.48 -17.80
C LYS A 217 -0.10 -13.32 -17.52
N THR A 218 -0.91 -13.45 -18.56
CA THR A 218 -2.37 -13.42 -18.46
C THR A 218 -2.88 -14.84 -18.66
N ARG A 219 -3.74 -15.33 -17.77
CA ARG A 219 -4.47 -16.57 -18.02
C ARG A 219 -5.72 -16.22 -18.83
N ASN A 220 -5.85 -16.80 -20.02
CA ASN A 220 -7.06 -16.72 -20.84
C ASN A 220 -8.21 -17.51 -20.20
#